data_AF-A0A813GYT9-F1
#
_entry.id   AF-A0A813GYT9-F1
#
_cell.length_a   1.000
_cell.length_b   1.000
_cell.length_c   1.000
_cell.angle_alpha   90.00
_cell.angle_beta   90.00
_cell.angle_gamma   90.00
#
_symmetry.space_group_name_H-M   'P 1'
#
loop_
_entity.id
_entity.type
_entity.pdbx_description
1 polymer ?
#
loop_
_entity_poly.entity_id
_entity_poly.type
_entity_poly.pdbx_seq_one_letter_code
_entity_poly.pdbx_strand_id
1 'polypeptide(L)'
;ELVSTLAARHADDAEDLREALQVFQRQKLSTLDRLAKLNDSQWARLGLPLGIEALLREEVDASSSALAFAQDGGSSSSSFGAAVATKVEARHAASSPAPTRLPSHRSSALEQEEEDEEDDEGSLVPAYGEQAGLRRRGGSSRDKRQPPQYHLSGSTELRPPADLEKLWQQLLEDTLPPDKREALQDTWDGARTASDKYMIYLEYSSYLRKQDVTEEEKAERRKQMEPLMQQYGLEGMDLDEPENQTCMIWLLMLTIILFSAGAIYYAYRPQSAEHDPTSL
;
A
#
# COMPACT_ATOMS: atom_id res chain seq x y z
N GLU A 1 -6.28 32.59 -14.73
CA GLU A 1 -5.47 33.19 -13.64
C GLU A 1 -4.90 32.14 -12.69
N LEU A 2 -5.72 31.21 -12.15
CA LEU A 2 -5.22 30.13 -11.27
C LEU A 2 -4.04 29.33 -11.85
N VAL A 3 -4.17 28.81 -13.07
CA VAL A 3 -3.09 28.02 -13.68
C VAL A 3 -1.83 28.84 -13.92
N SER A 4 -1.96 30.12 -14.29
CA SER A 4 -0.81 31.01 -14.50
C SER A 4 -0.08 31.34 -13.19
N THR A 5 -0.81 31.49 -12.07
CA THR A 5 -0.17 31.68 -10.76
C THR A 5 0.50 30.38 -10.29
N LEU A 6 -0.10 29.22 -10.56
CA LEU A 6 0.47 27.93 -10.21
C LEU A 6 1.75 27.63 -11.01
N ALA A 7 1.74 27.88 -12.32
CA ALA A 7 2.90 27.72 -13.19
C ALA A 7 4.06 28.67 -12.83
N ALA A 8 3.78 29.80 -12.18
CA ALA A 8 4.81 30.70 -11.67
C ALA A 8 5.44 30.19 -10.36
N ARG A 9 4.68 29.46 -9.53
CA ARG A 9 5.16 28.83 -8.28
C ARG A 9 5.90 27.52 -8.54
N HIS A 10 5.45 26.75 -9.54
CA HIS A 10 5.98 25.45 -9.92
C HIS A 10 6.54 25.51 -11.34
N ALA A 11 7.77 26.01 -11.48
CA ALA A 11 8.39 26.20 -12.79
C ALA A 11 8.66 24.87 -13.51
N ASP A 12 8.97 23.80 -12.77
CA ASP A 12 9.23 22.47 -13.31
C ASP A 12 7.98 21.85 -13.94
N ASP A 13 6.79 22.16 -13.39
CA ASP A 13 5.48 21.64 -13.83
C ASP A 13 4.76 22.60 -14.80
N ALA A 14 5.42 23.68 -15.24
CA ALA A 14 4.78 24.76 -15.99
C ALA A 14 4.29 24.33 -17.38
N GLU A 15 4.93 23.33 -18.01
CA GLU A 15 4.47 22.79 -19.30
C GLU A 15 3.20 21.95 -19.13
N ASP A 16 3.20 20.99 -18.19
CA ASP A 16 2.05 20.14 -17.92
C ASP A 16 0.82 20.95 -17.46
N LEU A 17 1.03 22.02 -16.67
CA LEU A 17 -0.03 22.95 -16.29
C LEU A 17 -0.63 23.70 -17.49
N ARG A 18 0.17 24.04 -18.51
CA ARG A 18 -0.33 24.64 -19.76
C ARG A 18 -1.11 23.63 -20.59
N GLU A 19 -0.69 22.37 -20.62
CA GLU A 19 -1.46 21.30 -21.27
C GLU A 19 -2.79 21.06 -20.57
N ALA A 20 -2.80 21.01 -19.24
CA ALA A 20 -4.02 20.90 -18.44
C ALA A 20 -5.00 22.04 -18.74
N LEU A 21 -4.50 23.28 -18.89
CA LEU A 21 -5.31 24.43 -19.30
C LEU A 21 -5.96 24.21 -20.67
N GLN A 22 -5.24 23.67 -21.65
CA GLN A 22 -5.82 23.35 -22.96
C GLN A 22 -6.91 22.27 -22.84
N VAL A 23 -6.70 21.25 -22.00
CA VAL A 23 -7.72 20.21 -21.73
C VAL A 23 -8.98 20.85 -21.13
N PHE A 24 -8.85 21.72 -20.13
CA PHE A 24 -9.97 22.44 -19.54
C PHE A 24 -10.72 23.31 -20.55
N GLN A 25 -10.01 23.99 -21.45
CA GLN A 25 -10.62 24.78 -22.51
C GLN A 25 -11.41 23.91 -23.50
N ARG A 26 -10.85 22.77 -23.92
CA ARG A 26 -11.52 21.82 -24.80
C ARG A 26 -12.81 21.28 -24.18
N GLN A 27 -12.81 21.04 -22.87
CA GLN A 27 -13.97 20.55 -22.13
C GLN A 27 -14.91 21.66 -21.62
N LYS A 28 -14.64 22.93 -21.93
CA LYS A 28 -15.45 24.10 -21.50
C LYS A 28 -15.54 24.22 -19.97
N LEU A 29 -14.48 23.84 -19.27
CA LEU A 29 -14.29 23.99 -17.82
C LEU A 29 -13.57 25.31 -17.52
N SER A 30 -14.15 26.42 -17.95
CA SER A 30 -13.51 27.74 -17.88
C SER A 30 -13.63 28.46 -16.53
N THR A 31 -14.43 27.93 -15.59
CA THR A 31 -14.74 28.58 -14.30
C THR A 31 -14.33 27.71 -13.13
N LEU A 32 -13.80 28.33 -12.08
CA LEU A 32 -13.35 27.63 -10.86
C LEU A 32 -14.50 26.85 -10.21
N ASP A 33 -15.71 27.42 -10.15
CA ASP A 33 -16.90 26.76 -9.62
C ASP A 33 -17.28 25.46 -10.35
N ARG A 34 -16.89 25.31 -11.63
CA ARG A 34 -17.14 24.08 -12.37
C ARG A 34 -16.10 23.02 -12.03
N LEU A 35 -14.84 23.42 -11.88
CA LEU A 35 -13.75 22.55 -11.46
C LEU A 35 -13.98 22.03 -10.04
N ALA A 36 -14.43 22.88 -9.12
CA ALA A 36 -14.75 22.51 -7.74
C ALA A 36 -15.93 21.53 -7.61
N LYS A 37 -16.75 21.38 -8.66
CA LYS A 37 -17.89 20.45 -8.69
C LYS A 37 -17.57 19.12 -9.37
N LEU A 38 -16.35 18.94 -9.88
CA LEU A 38 -15.96 17.70 -10.53
C LEU A 38 -15.75 16.61 -9.49
N ASN A 39 -16.34 15.43 -9.74
CA ASN A 39 -16.09 14.24 -8.94
C ASN A 39 -14.76 13.58 -9.32
N ASP A 40 -14.24 12.68 -8.48
CA ASP A 40 -12.94 12.02 -8.67
C ASP A 40 -12.84 11.29 -10.02
N SER A 41 -13.91 10.61 -10.41
CA SER A 41 -13.99 9.93 -11.71
C SER A 41 -13.97 10.89 -12.90
N GLN A 42 -14.45 12.13 -12.72
CA GLN A 42 -14.40 13.14 -13.77
C GLN A 42 -13.01 13.74 -13.90
N TRP A 43 -12.32 13.96 -12.78
CA TRP A 43 -10.92 14.36 -12.76
C TRP A 43 -10.01 13.32 -13.44
N ALA A 44 -10.17 12.03 -13.11
CA ALA A 44 -9.41 10.96 -13.75
C ALA A 44 -9.63 10.90 -15.28
N ARG A 45 -10.85 11.20 -15.76
CA ARG A 45 -11.19 11.24 -17.19
C ARG A 45 -10.56 12.41 -17.95
N LEU A 46 -9.98 13.40 -17.26
CA LEU A 46 -9.24 14.47 -17.90
C LEU A 46 -7.90 13.98 -18.46
N GLY A 47 -7.38 12.84 -17.98
CA GLY A 47 -6.12 12.26 -18.42
C GLY A 47 -4.91 13.13 -18.04
N LEU A 48 -4.99 13.86 -16.93
CA LEU A 48 -3.88 14.67 -16.42
C LEU A 48 -2.88 13.76 -15.67
N PRO A 49 -1.58 14.09 -15.68
CA PRO A 49 -0.62 13.42 -14.81
C PRO A 49 -1.03 13.55 -13.33
N LEU A 50 -0.94 12.46 -12.57
CA LEU A 50 -1.46 12.36 -11.19
C LEU A 50 -0.96 13.49 -10.27
N GLY A 51 0.30 13.91 -10.42
CA GLY A 51 0.89 14.99 -9.62
C GLY A 51 0.25 16.35 -9.91
N ILE A 52 0.00 16.65 -11.19
CA ILE A 52 -0.62 17.90 -11.64
C ILE A 52 -2.09 17.94 -11.24
N GLU A 53 -2.78 16.80 -11.32
CA GLU A 53 -4.15 16.65 -10.85
C GLU A 53 -4.26 16.98 -9.35
N ALA A 54 -3.40 16.40 -8.52
CA ALA A 54 -3.40 16.65 -7.08
C ALA A 54 -3.14 18.14 -6.75
N LEU A 55 -2.14 18.75 -7.41
CA LEU A 55 -1.83 20.17 -7.25
C LEU A 55 -3.01 21.09 -7.63
N LEU A 56 -3.71 20.76 -8.73
CA LEU A 56 -4.86 21.54 -9.18
C LEU A 56 -6.06 21.39 -8.25
N ARG A 57 -6.31 20.19 -7.72
CA ARG A 57 -7.38 19.94 -6.74
C ARG A 57 -7.16 20.75 -5.47
N GLU A 58 -5.95 20.71 -4.92
CA GLU A 58 -5.59 21.45 -3.71
C GLU A 58 -5.82 22.96 -3.87
N GLU A 59 -5.37 23.56 -4.98
CA GLU A 59 -5.54 25.00 -5.20
C GLU A 59 -7.00 25.38 -5.48
N VAL A 60 -7.77 24.52 -6.17
CA VAL A 60 -9.22 24.73 -6.40
C VAL A 60 -9.98 24.71 -5.07
N ASP A 61 -9.68 23.75 -4.18
CA ASP A 61 -10.29 23.65 -2.87
C ASP A 61 -9.91 24.82 -1.96
N ALA A 62 -8.64 25.23 -1.98
CA ALA A 62 -8.15 26.40 -1.25
C ALA A 62 -8.83 27.69 -1.75
N SER A 63 -8.95 27.86 -3.05
CA SER A 63 -9.57 29.03 -3.67
C SER A 63 -11.09 29.07 -3.43
N SER A 64 -11.76 27.92 -3.51
CA SER A 64 -13.19 27.80 -3.23
C SER A 64 -13.49 28.12 -1.76
N SER A 65 -12.68 27.60 -0.84
CA SER A 65 -12.79 27.91 0.59
C SER A 65 -12.57 29.40 0.87
N ALA A 66 -11.54 30.01 0.27
CA ALA A 66 -11.28 31.45 0.43
C ALA A 66 -12.45 32.32 -0.07
N LEU A 67 -13.09 31.93 -1.19
CA LEU A 67 -14.29 32.59 -1.70
C LEU A 67 -15.50 32.44 -0.77
N ALA A 68 -15.70 31.25 -0.19
CA ALA A 68 -16.78 31.00 0.75
C ALA A 68 -16.65 31.88 2.02
N PHE A 69 -15.44 32.00 2.58
CA PHE A 69 -15.17 32.90 3.71
C PHE A 69 -15.42 34.38 3.37
N ALA A 70 -15.09 34.81 2.15
CA ALA A 70 -15.33 36.19 1.72
C ALA A 70 -16.83 36.50 1.55
N GLN A 71 -17.65 35.53 1.15
CA GLN A 71 -19.10 35.71 1.00
C GLN A 71 -19.84 35.74 2.34
N ASP A 72 -19.44 34.90 3.30
CA ASP A 72 -20.13 34.82 4.60
C ASP A 72 -19.76 35.99 5.54
N GLY A 73 -18.58 36.59 5.37
CA GLY A 73 -18.13 37.75 6.12
C GLY A 73 -18.79 39.10 5.73
N GLY A 74 -19.58 39.13 4.65
CA GLY A 74 -20.10 40.38 4.06
C GLY A 74 -21.40 40.93 4.67
N SER A 75 -22.10 40.17 5.52
CA SER A 75 -23.45 40.55 5.98
C SER A 75 -23.57 40.97 7.45
N SER A 76 -22.45 41.04 8.18
CA SER A 76 -22.42 41.60 9.54
C SER A 76 -21.91 43.04 9.53
N SER A 77 -22.72 43.96 8.99
CA SER A 77 -22.65 45.39 9.30
C SER A 77 -23.14 45.63 10.74
N SER A 78 -22.44 45.05 11.70
CA SER A 78 -22.61 45.35 13.12
C SER A 78 -21.86 46.65 13.42
N SER A 79 -22.65 47.72 13.45
CA SER A 79 -22.43 48.91 14.25
C SER A 79 -21.96 48.51 15.66
N PHE A 80 -20.65 48.47 15.89
CA PHE A 80 -20.11 48.58 17.24
C PHE A 80 -19.06 49.70 17.28
N GLY A 81 -19.39 50.66 18.13
CA GLY A 81 -18.75 51.96 18.21
C GLY A 81 -17.29 51.91 18.62
N ALA A 82 -16.65 53.02 18.28
CA ALA A 82 -15.40 53.47 18.83
C ALA A 82 -15.37 53.35 20.36
N ALA A 83 -14.35 52.67 20.88
CA ALA A 83 -13.41 53.18 21.88
C ALA A 83 -12.69 52.01 22.55
N VAL A 84 -11.37 52.06 22.54
CA VAL A 84 -10.49 52.05 23.72
C VAL A 84 -9.12 51.54 23.27
N ALA A 85 -8.21 52.50 23.18
CA ALA A 85 -6.78 52.26 23.21
C ALA A 85 -6.36 51.78 24.62
N THR A 86 -5.43 50.84 24.70
CA THR A 86 -4.29 50.78 25.64
C THR A 86 -3.52 49.50 25.33
N LYS A 87 -2.26 49.56 24.88
CA LYS A 87 -1.01 49.84 25.61
C LYS A 87 -0.57 48.63 26.45
N VAL A 88 0.76 48.39 26.48
CA VAL A 88 1.54 47.57 27.45
C VAL A 88 1.65 46.08 27.06
N GLU A 89 2.80 45.40 27.07
CA GLU A 89 4.19 45.74 27.33
C GLU A 89 5.07 44.52 26.99
N ALA A 90 6.23 44.82 26.39
CA ALA A 90 7.35 43.91 26.25
C ALA A 90 7.87 43.44 27.62
N ARG A 91 8.22 42.16 27.79
CA ARG A 91 9.45 41.67 28.47
C ARG A 91 9.47 40.14 28.69
N HIS A 92 10.70 39.64 28.88
CA HIS A 92 11.17 38.27 29.17
C HIS A 92 11.45 37.43 27.91
N ALA A 93 12.66 37.33 27.36
CA ALA A 93 14.03 37.25 27.90
C ALA A 93 14.30 36.05 28.83
N ALA A 94 15.25 35.23 28.36
CA ALA A 94 16.01 34.16 29.04
C ALA A 94 15.34 32.78 29.19
N SER A 95 15.84 31.77 28.48
CA SER A 95 16.80 30.81 29.06
C SER A 95 17.06 29.66 28.09
N SER A 96 18.32 29.57 27.65
CA SER A 96 18.89 28.43 26.95
C SER A 96 19.58 27.53 27.97
N PRO A 97 19.42 26.20 27.88
CA PRO A 97 20.46 25.29 28.33
C PRO A 97 20.98 24.41 27.19
N ALA A 98 22.28 24.16 27.28
CA ALA A 98 23.19 23.60 26.30
C ALA A 98 22.96 22.10 25.98
N PRO A 99 23.49 21.61 24.84
CA PRO A 99 23.45 20.20 24.48
C PRO A 99 24.52 19.40 25.21
N THR A 100 24.09 18.40 25.98
CA THR A 100 24.98 17.41 26.60
C THR A 100 25.55 16.46 25.54
N ARG A 101 26.86 16.54 25.33
CA ARG A 101 27.67 15.54 24.63
C ARG A 101 27.88 14.30 25.51
N LEU A 102 28.03 13.15 24.84
CA LEU A 102 28.86 11.94 25.11
C LEU A 102 28.04 10.63 24.98
N PRO A 103 28.64 9.45 24.74
CA PRO A 103 30.01 9.14 24.31
C PRO A 103 30.09 8.29 23.02
N SER A 104 31.25 8.38 22.37
CA SER A 104 31.72 7.45 21.35
C SER A 104 32.20 6.15 22.01
N HIS A 105 31.59 5.01 21.66
CA HIS A 105 32.13 3.66 21.84
C HIS A 105 32.17 3.03 20.43
N ARG A 106 33.33 2.85 19.81
CA ARG A 106 34.34 1.80 20.04
C ARG A 106 33.81 0.39 19.72
N SER A 107 34.04 0.02 18.46
CA SER A 107 34.48 -1.28 17.94
C SER A 107 34.29 -2.55 18.79
N SER A 108 33.58 -3.53 18.24
CA SER A 108 33.91 -4.97 18.20
C SER A 108 33.28 -5.50 16.91
N ALA A 109 34.00 -5.98 15.89
CA ALA A 109 34.95 -7.11 15.83
C ALA A 109 34.24 -8.47 15.90
N LEU A 110 34.35 -9.20 14.79
CA LEU A 110 34.21 -10.65 14.59
C LEU A 110 32.93 -11.33 15.08
N GLU A 111 32.15 -11.84 14.14
CA GLU A 111 32.03 -13.30 14.01
C GLU A 111 31.76 -13.66 12.54
N GLN A 112 32.58 -14.58 12.07
CA GLN A 112 32.72 -15.12 10.72
C GLN A 112 32.51 -16.62 10.93
N GLU A 113 31.37 -17.11 10.48
CA GLU A 113 31.02 -18.53 10.26
C GLU A 113 30.54 -18.50 8.79
N GLU A 114 31.26 -18.95 7.76
CA GLU A 114 31.88 -20.26 7.49
C GLU A 114 30.94 -21.43 7.80
N GLU A 115 30.86 -22.37 6.84
CA GLU A 115 29.89 -23.49 6.66
C GLU A 115 28.72 -23.13 5.72
N ASP A 116 28.45 -23.81 4.60
CA ASP A 116 29.08 -24.96 3.96
C ASP A 116 28.70 -24.95 2.46
N GLU A 117 29.68 -25.36 1.64
CA GLU A 117 29.47 -25.85 0.28
C GLU A 117 28.87 -27.25 0.36
N GLU A 118 27.80 -27.55 -0.39
CA GLU A 118 27.61 -28.88 -0.98
C GLU A 118 26.57 -28.81 -2.12
N ASP A 119 27.10 -29.06 -3.32
CA ASP A 119 26.52 -29.66 -4.51
C ASP A 119 25.01 -30.01 -4.52
N ASP A 120 24.26 -29.48 -5.50
CA ASP A 120 23.30 -30.34 -6.20
C ASP A 120 23.16 -29.99 -7.68
N GLU A 121 23.14 -31.07 -8.46
CA GLU A 121 23.24 -31.14 -9.89
C GLU A 121 21.96 -30.68 -10.60
N GLY A 122 22.15 -30.10 -11.80
CA GLY A 122 21.37 -30.49 -12.97
C GLY A 122 19.86 -30.19 -12.96
N SER A 123 19.50 -28.95 -13.33
CA SER A 123 18.21 -28.70 -13.98
C SER A 123 18.41 -28.13 -15.39
N LEU A 124 18.35 -29.04 -16.36
CA LEU A 124 18.27 -28.78 -17.79
C LEU A 124 16.95 -28.09 -18.12
N VAL A 125 16.97 -26.77 -18.31
CA VAL A 125 15.88 -26.04 -18.97
C VAL A 125 16.29 -25.79 -20.43
N PRO A 126 15.46 -26.16 -21.42
CA PRO A 126 15.80 -26.01 -22.82
C PRO A 126 15.78 -24.53 -23.24
N ALA A 127 16.86 -24.14 -23.92
CA ALA A 127 17.04 -22.85 -24.55
C ALA A 127 16.04 -22.64 -25.70
N TYR A 128 15.24 -21.57 -25.61
CA TYR A 128 14.62 -20.95 -26.77
C TYR A 128 14.72 -19.43 -26.68
N GLY A 129 15.29 -18.83 -27.73
CA GLY A 129 14.99 -17.46 -28.12
C GLY A 129 16.05 -16.42 -27.81
N GLU A 130 17.11 -16.39 -28.61
CA GLU A 130 17.90 -15.19 -28.86
C GLU A 130 16.97 -14.03 -29.24
N GLN A 131 16.83 -13.02 -28.37
CA GLN A 131 16.58 -11.67 -28.82
C GLN A 131 17.73 -10.77 -28.38
N ALA A 132 18.45 -10.35 -29.41
CA ALA A 132 19.60 -9.48 -29.35
C ALA A 132 19.23 -8.10 -28.77
N GLY A 133 20.11 -7.63 -27.90
CA GLY A 133 20.47 -6.22 -27.84
C GLY A 133 19.80 -5.41 -26.75
N LEU A 134 20.49 -5.28 -25.61
CA LEU A 134 20.64 -4.00 -24.91
C LEU A 134 21.84 -4.06 -23.96
N ARG A 135 23.03 -3.89 -24.54
CA ARG A 135 24.20 -3.40 -23.79
C ARG A 135 23.92 -1.95 -23.40
N ARG A 136 23.58 -1.70 -22.13
CA ARG A 136 23.91 -0.45 -21.42
C ARG A 136 24.37 -0.83 -20.01
N ARG A 137 25.69 -0.97 -19.86
CA ARG A 137 26.59 0.06 -19.34
C ARG A 137 26.43 0.17 -17.82
N GLY A 138 27.37 -0.51 -17.14
CA GLY A 138 27.57 -0.42 -15.72
C GLY A 138 27.68 1.04 -15.26
N GLY A 139 26.90 1.34 -14.24
CA GLY A 139 27.02 2.51 -13.39
C GLY A 139 27.02 2.02 -11.95
N SER A 140 28.21 1.62 -11.48
CA SER A 140 28.51 1.52 -10.06
C SER A 140 28.42 2.93 -9.47
N SER A 141 27.24 3.33 -9.01
CA SER A 141 27.11 4.38 -8.00
C SER A 141 26.54 3.72 -6.75
N ARG A 142 27.44 3.54 -5.80
CA ARG A 142 27.17 3.14 -4.42
C ARG A 142 26.52 4.34 -3.72
N ASP A 143 25.37 4.77 -4.22
CA ASP A 143 24.54 5.75 -3.56
C ASP A 143 23.81 5.04 -2.43
N LYS A 144 24.11 5.50 -1.22
CA LYS A 144 23.35 5.20 -0.02
C LYS A 144 21.91 5.63 -0.29
N ARG A 145 21.10 4.72 -0.84
CA ARG A 145 19.64 4.84 -0.84
C ARG A 145 19.22 4.83 0.62
N GLN A 146 19.15 6.02 1.20
CA GLN A 146 18.20 6.27 2.26
C GLN A 146 16.84 5.80 1.74
N PRO A 147 16.07 5.03 2.53
CA PRO A 147 14.72 4.69 2.14
C PRO A 147 13.99 6.00 1.81
N PRO A 148 13.20 6.06 0.72
CA PRO A 148 12.47 7.26 0.35
C PRO A 148 11.64 7.68 1.57
N GLN A 149 11.96 8.84 2.13
CA GLN A 149 11.12 9.46 3.15
C GLN A 149 9.80 9.80 2.46
N TYR A 150 8.80 8.96 2.70
CA TYR A 150 7.43 9.20 2.30
C TYR A 150 6.94 10.46 3.03
N HIS A 151 7.11 11.62 2.40
CA HIS A 151 6.51 12.90 2.79
C HIS A 151 5.03 12.94 2.37
N LEU A 152 4.26 11.93 2.76
CA LEU A 152 2.82 11.91 2.58
C LEU A 152 2.16 12.60 3.78
N SER A 153 1.41 13.66 3.48
CA SER A 153 0.55 14.45 4.37
C SER A 153 1.29 15.54 5.15
N GLY A 154 0.82 16.78 5.00
CA GLY A 154 1.28 17.92 5.80
C GLY A 154 1.30 17.59 7.29
N SER A 155 2.24 18.22 7.99
CA SER A 155 2.58 18.08 9.43
C SER A 155 1.39 18.29 10.37
N THR A 156 0.37 17.48 10.21
CA THR A 156 -0.69 17.26 11.17
C THR A 156 0.02 16.47 12.24
N GLU A 157 0.41 17.13 13.33
CA GLU A 157 0.96 16.46 14.50
C GLU A 157 -0.06 15.41 14.95
N LEU A 158 0.14 14.18 14.49
CA LEU A 158 -0.66 13.03 14.86
C LEU A 158 -0.31 12.69 16.31
N ARG A 159 -0.96 13.40 17.22
CA ARG A 159 -0.79 13.14 18.65
C ARG A 159 -1.44 11.78 18.96
N PRO A 160 -0.69 10.84 19.55
CA PRO A 160 -1.23 9.52 19.85
C PRO A 160 -2.42 9.63 20.80
N PRO A 161 -3.51 8.88 20.57
CA PRO A 161 -4.62 8.79 21.50
C PRO A 161 -4.15 8.35 22.89
N ALA A 162 -4.77 8.89 23.95
CA ALA A 162 -4.38 8.55 25.33
C ALA A 162 -4.61 7.07 25.68
N ASP A 163 -5.58 6.43 25.02
CA ASP A 163 -5.95 5.02 25.22
C ASP A 163 -5.34 4.07 24.17
N LEU A 164 -4.17 4.43 23.61
CA LEU A 164 -3.53 3.66 22.54
C LEU A 164 -3.34 2.16 22.86
N GLU A 165 -2.95 1.84 24.10
CA GLU A 165 -2.72 0.46 24.53
C GLU A 165 -4.00 -0.39 24.51
N LYS A 166 -5.14 0.20 24.90
CA LYS A 166 -6.44 -0.50 24.87
C LYS A 166 -6.90 -0.73 23.43
N LEU A 167 -6.71 0.26 22.56
CA LEU A 167 -7.05 0.16 21.14
C LEU A 167 -6.21 -0.93 20.45
N TRP A 168 -4.94 -1.05 20.82
CA TRP A 168 -4.06 -2.12 20.33
C TRP A 168 -4.52 -3.50 20.79
N GLN A 169 -4.80 -3.68 22.08
CA GLN A 169 -5.30 -4.95 22.62
C GLN A 169 -6.62 -5.36 21.96
N GLN A 170 -7.57 -4.43 21.84
CA GLN A 170 -8.85 -4.68 21.17
C GLN A 170 -8.65 -5.09 19.70
N LEU A 171 -7.76 -4.41 18.98
CA LEU A 171 -7.44 -4.75 17.59
C LEU A 171 -6.86 -6.18 17.46
N LEU A 172 -5.95 -6.57 18.35
CA LEU A 172 -5.41 -7.94 18.37
C LEU A 172 -6.46 -8.98 18.73
N GLU A 173 -7.37 -8.66 19.66
CA GLU A 173 -8.46 -9.54 20.07
C GLU A 173 -9.47 -9.79 18.95
N ASP A 174 -9.84 -8.73 18.22
CA ASP A 174 -10.87 -8.77 17.19
C ASP A 174 -10.40 -9.40 15.87
N THR A 175 -9.11 -9.29 15.53
CA THR A 175 -8.64 -9.57 14.16
C THR A 175 -7.68 -10.75 14.02
N LEU A 176 -6.99 -11.15 15.09
CA LEU A 176 -5.91 -12.13 15.00
C LEU A 176 -6.18 -13.37 15.89
N PRO A 177 -5.88 -14.59 15.38
CA PRO A 177 -5.87 -15.79 16.20
C PRO A 177 -4.79 -15.71 17.29
N PRO A 178 -4.98 -16.39 18.45
CA PRO A 178 -4.13 -16.23 19.63
C PRO A 178 -2.64 -16.49 19.35
N ASP A 179 -2.33 -17.46 18.50
CA ASP A 179 -0.95 -17.87 18.17
C ASP A 179 -0.12 -16.77 17.49
N LYS A 180 -0.76 -15.79 16.83
CA LYS A 180 -0.08 -14.68 16.13
C LYS A 180 0.02 -13.41 16.97
N ARG A 181 -0.64 -13.36 18.13
CA ARG A 181 -0.69 -12.17 18.98
C ARG A 181 0.65 -11.90 19.64
N GLU A 182 1.35 -12.96 20.05
CA GLU A 182 2.63 -12.86 20.79
C GLU A 182 3.71 -12.16 19.95
N ALA A 183 3.93 -12.58 18.70
CA ALA A 183 4.93 -11.97 17.81
C ALA A 183 4.68 -10.47 17.55
N LEU A 184 3.40 -10.07 17.48
CA LEU A 184 3.01 -8.67 17.28
C LEU A 184 3.13 -7.85 18.57
N GLN A 185 2.82 -8.48 19.70
CA GLN A 185 2.99 -7.87 21.02
C GLN A 185 4.48 -7.61 21.32
N ASP A 186 5.38 -8.53 20.95
CA ASP A 186 6.83 -8.32 21.09
C ASP A 186 7.32 -7.11 20.28
N THR A 187 6.80 -6.96 19.06
CA THR A 187 7.13 -5.82 18.20
C THR A 187 6.61 -4.50 18.80
N TRP A 188 5.42 -4.54 19.39
CA TRP A 188 4.81 -3.42 20.10
C TRP A 188 5.59 -3.01 21.35
N ASP A 189 6.01 -3.98 22.16
CA ASP A 189 6.75 -3.75 23.40
C ASP A 189 8.20 -3.32 23.15
N GLY A 190 8.77 -3.68 21.98
CA GLY A 190 10.06 -3.18 21.51
C GLY A 190 10.07 -1.71 21.11
N ALA A 191 8.89 -1.10 20.86
CA ALA A 191 8.79 0.29 20.45
C ALA A 191 9.02 1.25 21.62
N ARG A 192 10.03 2.13 21.49
CA ARG A 192 10.52 2.97 22.60
C ARG A 192 9.68 4.21 22.86
N THR A 193 9.00 4.72 21.84
CA THR A 193 8.20 5.95 21.95
C THR A 193 6.71 5.68 21.69
N ALA A 194 5.85 6.50 22.31
CA ALA A 194 4.40 6.42 22.07
C ALA A 194 4.04 6.74 20.61
N SER A 195 4.88 7.51 19.92
CA SER A 195 4.73 7.79 18.48
C SER A 195 5.02 6.55 17.65
N ASP A 196 6.07 5.78 17.99
CA ASP A 196 6.40 4.52 17.29
C ASP A 196 5.27 3.51 17.47
N LYS A 197 4.76 3.36 18.70
CA LYS A 197 3.58 2.53 18.98
C LYS A 197 2.37 2.96 18.15
N TYR A 198 2.13 4.27 18.05
CA TYR A 198 1.01 4.77 17.25
C TYR A 198 1.19 4.50 15.75
N MET A 199 2.42 4.61 15.25
CA MET A 199 2.75 4.24 13.87
C MET A 199 2.51 2.76 13.61
N ILE A 200 2.96 1.88 14.52
CA ILE A 200 2.69 0.44 14.45
C ILE A 200 1.18 0.17 14.44
N TYR A 201 0.42 0.82 15.32
CA TYR A 201 -1.04 0.71 15.35
C TYR A 201 -1.68 1.11 14.00
N LEU A 202 -1.24 2.21 13.40
CA LEU A 202 -1.75 2.67 12.11
C LEU A 202 -1.40 1.71 10.97
N GLU A 203 -0.17 1.20 10.95
CA GLU A 203 0.28 0.23 9.95
C GLU A 203 -0.57 -1.05 10.00
N TYR A 204 -0.72 -1.65 11.19
CA TYR A 204 -1.50 -2.88 11.35
C TYR A 204 -3.00 -2.67 11.18
N SER A 205 -3.57 -1.56 11.68
CA SER A 205 -4.97 -1.25 11.43
C SER A 205 -5.24 -0.99 9.95
N SER A 206 -4.26 -0.49 9.18
CA SER A 206 -4.35 -0.39 7.73
C SER A 206 -4.32 -1.75 7.03
N TYR A 207 -3.52 -2.70 7.51
CA TYR A 207 -3.51 -4.07 6.96
C TYR A 207 -4.80 -4.84 7.28
N LEU A 208 -5.39 -4.58 8.45
CA LEU A 208 -6.59 -5.25 8.93
C LEU A 208 -7.88 -4.67 8.37
N ARG A 209 -7.86 -3.39 7.97
CA ARG A 209 -8.75 -2.93 6.92
C ARG A 209 -8.35 -3.67 5.66
N LYS A 210 -8.88 -4.89 5.49
CA LYS A 210 -9.17 -5.37 4.14
C LYS A 210 -9.81 -4.16 3.48
N GLN A 211 -9.18 -3.61 2.43
CA GLN A 211 -9.95 -2.76 1.54
C GLN A 211 -11.19 -3.59 1.28
N ASP A 212 -12.35 -3.08 1.69
CA ASP A 212 -13.61 -3.64 1.25
C ASP A 212 -13.57 -3.45 -0.26
N VAL A 213 -12.94 -4.41 -0.94
CA VAL A 213 -12.85 -4.46 -2.39
C VAL A 213 -14.31 -4.48 -2.75
N THR A 214 -14.78 -3.35 -3.26
CA THR A 214 -16.19 -3.16 -3.53
C THR A 214 -16.62 -4.31 -4.44
N GLU A 215 -17.87 -4.76 -4.33
CA GLU A 215 -18.32 -5.86 -5.20
C GLU A 215 -18.09 -5.54 -6.69
N GLU A 216 -18.09 -4.24 -7.04
CA GLU A 216 -17.72 -3.71 -8.35
C GLU A 216 -16.24 -3.96 -8.70
N GLU A 217 -15.29 -3.63 -7.82
CA GLU A 217 -13.86 -3.88 -8.07
C GLU A 217 -13.54 -5.40 -8.08
N LYS A 218 -14.23 -6.19 -7.23
CA LYS A 218 -14.10 -7.66 -7.24
C LYS A 218 -14.61 -8.22 -8.56
N ALA A 219 -15.71 -7.69 -9.09
CA ALA A 219 -16.25 -8.08 -10.40
C ALA A 219 -15.32 -7.68 -11.55
N GLU A 220 -14.71 -6.49 -11.51
CA GLU A 220 -13.73 -6.07 -12.51
C GLU A 220 -12.48 -6.95 -12.49
N ARG A 221 -11.95 -7.28 -11.31
CA ARG A 221 -10.85 -8.26 -11.18
C ARG A 221 -11.24 -9.62 -11.73
N ARG A 222 -12.44 -10.10 -11.44
CA ARG A 222 -12.97 -11.37 -11.96
C ARG A 222 -13.00 -11.34 -13.49
N LYS A 223 -13.46 -10.24 -14.08
CA LYS A 223 -13.50 -10.04 -15.53
C LYS A 223 -12.10 -9.99 -16.16
N GLN A 224 -11.10 -9.46 -15.45
CA GLN A 224 -9.71 -9.50 -15.90
C GLN A 224 -9.09 -10.89 -15.80
N MET A 225 -9.53 -11.71 -14.83
CA MET A 225 -9.07 -13.09 -14.66
C MET A 225 -9.80 -14.10 -15.55
N GLU A 226 -11.00 -13.78 -16.03
CA GLU A 226 -11.79 -14.60 -16.95
C GLU A 226 -10.99 -15.12 -18.17
N PRO A 227 -10.24 -14.29 -18.94
CA PRO A 227 -9.46 -14.79 -20.08
C PRO A 227 -8.32 -15.74 -19.65
N LEU A 228 -7.74 -15.53 -18.47
CA LEU A 228 -6.73 -16.44 -17.93
C LEU A 228 -7.37 -17.78 -17.54
N MET A 229 -8.52 -17.74 -16.86
CA MET A 229 -9.25 -18.95 -16.48
C MET A 229 -9.69 -19.76 -17.71
N GLN A 230 -10.12 -19.08 -18.77
CA GLN A 230 -10.47 -19.69 -20.04
C GLN A 230 -9.25 -20.35 -20.71
N GLN A 231 -8.07 -19.73 -20.65
CA GLN A 231 -6.84 -20.31 -21.18
C GLN A 231 -6.41 -21.61 -20.45
N TYR A 232 -6.66 -21.70 -19.15
CA TYR A 232 -6.34 -22.89 -18.34
C TYR A 232 -7.48 -23.91 -18.25
N GLY A 233 -8.62 -23.69 -18.90
CA GLY A 233 -9.77 -24.58 -18.85
C GLY A 233 -10.44 -24.66 -17.47
N LEU A 234 -10.29 -23.61 -16.65
CA LEU A 234 -10.93 -23.48 -15.33
C LEU A 234 -12.32 -22.79 -15.42
N GLU A 235 -12.81 -22.57 -16.63
CA GLU A 235 -14.09 -21.93 -16.92
C GLU A 235 -15.24 -22.83 -16.42
N GLY A 236 -15.82 -22.47 -15.27
CA GLY A 236 -16.88 -23.22 -14.58
C GLY A 236 -16.59 -23.60 -13.13
N MET A 237 -15.37 -23.37 -12.62
CA MET A 237 -15.09 -23.44 -11.19
C MET A 237 -15.43 -22.10 -10.53
N ASP A 238 -16.68 -21.94 -10.08
CA ASP A 238 -17.02 -20.87 -9.13
C ASP A 238 -16.34 -21.19 -7.79
N LEU A 239 -15.11 -20.68 -7.65
CA LEU A 239 -14.25 -20.82 -6.47
C LEU A 239 -14.83 -20.16 -5.21
N ASP A 240 -15.83 -19.30 -5.37
CA ASP A 240 -16.48 -18.61 -4.26
C ASP A 240 -17.66 -19.41 -3.65
N GLU A 241 -18.08 -20.52 -4.25
CA GLU A 241 -19.09 -21.40 -3.63
C GLU A 241 -18.42 -22.36 -2.63
N PRO A 242 -18.67 -22.21 -1.31
CA PRO A 242 -18.07 -23.07 -0.29
C PRO A 242 -18.46 -24.55 -0.47
N GLU A 243 -19.55 -24.82 -1.17
CA GLU A 243 -20.04 -26.15 -1.50
C GLU A 243 -19.09 -26.87 -2.49
N ASN A 244 -18.58 -26.16 -3.50
CA ASN A 244 -17.65 -26.74 -4.48
C ASN A 244 -16.28 -27.02 -3.86
N GLN A 245 -15.81 -26.17 -2.95
CA GLN A 245 -14.55 -26.37 -2.26
C GLN A 245 -14.58 -27.63 -1.38
N THR A 246 -15.71 -27.87 -0.72
CA THR A 246 -15.94 -29.08 0.08
C THR A 246 -15.96 -30.32 -0.80
N CYS A 247 -16.63 -30.27 -1.96
CA CYS A 247 -16.67 -31.38 -2.92
C CYS A 247 -15.28 -31.75 -3.47
N MET A 248 -14.47 -30.75 -3.85
CA MET A 248 -13.10 -30.97 -4.33
C MET A 248 -12.20 -31.61 -3.29
N ILE A 249 -12.31 -31.20 -2.02
CA ILE A 249 -11.57 -31.82 -0.91
C ILE A 249 -11.97 -33.29 -0.75
N TRP A 250 -13.28 -33.61 -0.82
CA TRP A 250 -13.75 -35.00 -0.76
C TRP A 250 -13.27 -35.84 -1.93
N LEU A 251 -13.28 -35.31 -3.15
CA LEU A 251 -12.76 -36.01 -4.34
C LEU A 251 -11.26 -36.29 -4.20
N LEU A 252 -10.47 -35.31 -3.72
CA LEU A 252 -9.04 -35.49 -3.48
C LEU A 252 -8.76 -36.52 -2.38
N MET A 253 -9.54 -36.51 -1.30
CA MET A 253 -9.44 -37.55 -0.27
C MET A 253 -9.79 -38.94 -0.83
N LEU A 254 -10.82 -39.03 -1.66
CA LEU A 254 -11.24 -40.28 -2.29
C LEU A 254 -10.19 -40.82 -3.26
N THR A 255 -9.53 -39.95 -4.05
CA THR A 255 -8.45 -40.38 -4.96
C THR A 255 -7.23 -40.89 -4.18
N ILE A 256 -6.85 -40.24 -3.08
CA ILE A 256 -5.78 -40.72 -2.20
C ILE A 256 -6.11 -42.09 -1.60
N ILE A 257 -7.36 -42.29 -1.15
CA ILE A 257 -7.82 -43.58 -0.61
C ILE A 257 -7.78 -44.68 -1.68
N LEU A 258 -8.27 -44.41 -2.89
CA LEU A 258 -8.23 -45.38 -3.98
C LEU A 258 -6.79 -45.70 -4.41
N PHE A 259 -5.93 -44.69 -4.48
CA PHE A 259 -4.53 -44.85 -4.82
C PHE A 259 -3.80 -45.72 -3.78
N SER A 260 -3.97 -45.42 -2.49
CA SER A 260 -3.38 -46.21 -1.40
C SER A 260 -3.92 -47.64 -1.37
N ALA A 261 -5.22 -47.85 -1.55
CA ALA A 261 -5.80 -49.19 -1.66
C ALA A 261 -5.25 -49.98 -2.86
N GLY A 262 -5.06 -49.33 -4.01
CA GLY A 262 -4.45 -49.93 -5.20
C GLY A 262 -2.99 -50.30 -4.98
N ALA A 263 -2.21 -49.44 -4.32
CA ALA A 263 -0.82 -49.71 -3.97
C ALA A 263 -0.70 -50.91 -3.01
N ILE A 264 -1.56 -50.97 -1.98
CA ILE A 264 -1.63 -52.11 -1.06
C ILE A 264 -2.04 -53.38 -1.82
N TYR A 265 -3.07 -53.31 -2.65
CA TYR A 265 -3.52 -54.46 -3.45
C TYR A 265 -2.40 -54.99 -4.35
N TYR A 266 -1.63 -54.11 -5.00
CA TYR A 266 -0.52 -54.52 -5.87
C TYR A 266 0.65 -55.09 -5.07
N ALA A 267 0.99 -54.48 -3.93
CA ALA A 267 2.07 -54.96 -3.06
C ALA A 267 1.75 -56.33 -2.43
N TYR A 268 0.48 -56.57 -2.08
CA TYR A 268 0.03 -57.82 -1.48
C TYR A 268 -0.57 -58.80 -2.47
N ARG A 269 -0.60 -58.50 -3.78
CA ARG A 269 -1.03 -59.46 -4.79
C ARG A 269 -0.04 -60.62 -4.74
N PRO A 270 -0.43 -61.78 -4.20
CA PRO A 270 0.51 -62.88 -4.11
C PRO A 270 0.89 -63.24 -5.55
N GLN A 271 2.17 -63.50 -5.80
CA GLN A 271 2.71 -64.02 -7.08
C GLN A 271 2.22 -65.46 -7.31
N SER A 272 0.95 -65.73 -7.03
CA SER A 272 0.33 -67.03 -7.11
C SER A 272 0.23 -67.41 -8.57
N ALA A 273 1.01 -68.45 -8.89
CA ALA A 273 0.97 -69.24 -10.10
C ALA A 273 1.56 -68.53 -11.32
N GLU A 274 2.89 -68.44 -11.35
CA GLU A 274 3.58 -68.88 -12.57
C GLU A 274 2.97 -70.23 -12.96
N HIS A 275 2.21 -70.18 -14.05
CA HIS A 275 1.52 -71.28 -14.65
C HIS A 275 2.60 -72.22 -15.19
N ASP A 276 2.98 -73.22 -14.39
CA ASP A 276 3.99 -74.22 -14.72
C ASP A 276 3.55 -74.96 -16.00
N PRO A 277 4.09 -74.63 -17.19
CA PRO A 277 3.56 -75.13 -18.45
C PRO A 277 4.12 -76.52 -18.79
N THR A 278 4.87 -77.15 -17.88
CA THR A 278 5.60 -78.41 -18.14
C THR A 278 4.87 -79.69 -17.76
N SER A 279 3.55 -79.66 -17.51
CA SER A 279 2.76 -80.90 -17.39
C SER A 279 2.18 -81.34 -18.74
N LEU A 280 3.04 -81.80 -19.65
CA LEU A 280 2.67 -82.61 -20.83
C LEU A 280 3.66 -83.74 -21.03
#